data_AF-A0A7J7GZ13-F1
#
_entry.id   AF-A0A7J7GZ13-F1
#
_cell.length_a   1.000
_cell.length_b   1.000
_cell.length_c   1.000
_cell.angle_alpha   90.00
_cell.angle_beta   90.00
_cell.angle_gamma   90.00
#
_symmetry.space_group_name_H-M   'P 1'
#
loop_
_entity.id
_entity.type
_entity.pdbx_description
1 polymer ?
#
loop_
_entity_poly.entity_id
_entity_poly.type
_entity_poly.pdbx_seq_one_letter_code
_entity_poly.pdbx_strand_id
1 'polypeptide(L)'
;MLLVLASECECHGCLEHERVALLQLKASSINHQNLYLLLTWVEAWEGETTTDCCKWERVKCNATTGRVIQLSLNSAENYWNLRDWYLNASMFLPFEELESLDLYTMD
;
A
#
# COMPACT_ATOMS: atom_id res chain seq x y z
N MET A 1 -33.39 -15.57 16.77
CA MET A 1 -32.04 -15.31 17.28
C MET A 1 -31.07 -15.83 16.24
N LEU A 2 -30.53 -14.95 15.41
CA LEU A 2 -29.55 -15.34 14.38
C LEU A 2 -28.17 -15.34 15.04
N LEU A 3 -27.61 -16.52 15.22
CA LEU A 3 -26.21 -16.69 15.61
C LEU A 3 -25.38 -16.57 14.34
N VAL A 4 -24.80 -15.40 14.10
CA VAL A 4 -23.69 -15.29 13.16
C VAL A 4 -22.48 -15.86 13.90
N LEU A 5 -22.05 -17.05 13.50
CA LEU A 5 -20.73 -17.54 13.85
C LEU A 5 -19.74 -16.61 13.16
N ALA A 6 -19.26 -15.60 13.88
CA ALA A 6 -18.05 -14.92 13.51
C ALA A 6 -16.97 -16.01 13.51
N SER A 7 -16.62 -16.48 12.33
CA SER A 7 -15.37 -17.18 12.11
C SER A 7 -14.29 -16.33 12.79
N GLU A 8 -13.64 -16.89 13.79
CA GLU A 8 -12.34 -16.41 14.26
C GLU A 8 -11.36 -16.57 13.10
N CYS A 9 -11.44 -15.65 12.15
CA CYS A 9 -10.33 -15.37 11.28
C CYS A 9 -9.29 -14.73 12.18
N GLU A 10 -8.21 -15.44 12.46
CA GLU A 10 -6.92 -14.82 12.77
C GLU A 10 -6.47 -14.03 11.54
N CYS A 11 -7.18 -12.94 11.27
CA CYS A 11 -6.97 -12.00 10.20
C CYS A 11 -5.77 -11.13 10.60
N HIS A 12 -4.60 -11.76 10.67
CA HIS A 12 -3.33 -11.08 10.82
C HIS A 12 -3.02 -10.40 9.49
N GLY A 13 -3.57 -9.19 9.32
CA GLY A 13 -3.31 -8.31 8.18
C GLY A 13 -4.52 -7.65 7.58
N CYS A 14 -4.28 -6.93 6.49
CA CYS A 14 -5.34 -6.25 5.75
C CYS A 14 -6.22 -7.22 4.96
N LEU A 15 -7.35 -6.70 4.50
CA LEU A 15 -8.27 -7.49 3.70
C LEU A 15 -7.60 -7.92 2.39
N GLU A 16 -7.93 -9.12 1.91
CA GLU A 16 -7.29 -9.68 0.71
C GLU A 16 -7.39 -8.77 -0.52
N HIS A 17 -8.51 -8.07 -0.69
CA HIS A 17 -8.67 -7.11 -1.80
C HIS A 17 -7.77 -5.88 -1.66
N GLU A 18 -7.54 -5.40 -0.43
CA GLU A 18 -6.57 -4.32 -0.15
C GLU A 18 -5.15 -4.82 -0.41
N ARG A 19 -4.82 -6.04 0.04
CA ARG A 19 -3.51 -6.66 -0.23
C ARG A 19 -3.24 -6.79 -1.74
N VAL A 20 -4.22 -7.28 -2.50
CA VAL A 20 -4.12 -7.39 -3.97
C VAL A 20 -3.98 -6.00 -4.62
N ALA A 21 -4.72 -5.00 -4.15
CA ALA A 21 -4.60 -3.63 -4.65
C ALA A 21 -3.21 -3.04 -4.38
N LEU A 22 -2.62 -3.30 -3.20
CA LEU A 22 -1.25 -2.89 -2.88
C LEU A 22 -0.23 -3.54 -3.84
N LEU A 23 -0.37 -4.83 -4.13
CA LEU A 23 0.50 -5.52 -5.10
C LEU A 23 0.34 -4.95 -6.52
N GLN A 24 -0.88 -4.60 -6.93
CA GLN A 24 -1.12 -3.97 -8.23
C GLN A 24 -0.50 -2.56 -8.30
N LEU A 25 -0.60 -1.79 -7.22
CA LEU A 25 0.03 -0.48 -7.09
C LEU A 25 1.56 -0.58 -7.15
N LYS A 26 2.14 -1.60 -6.51
CA LYS A 26 3.57 -1.93 -6.59
C LYS A 26 4.00 -2.43 -7.98
N ALA A 27 3.12 -3.10 -8.73
CA ALA A 27 3.43 -3.54 -10.08
C ALA A 27 3.35 -2.38 -11.11
N SER A 28 2.41 -1.44 -10.93
CA SER A 28 2.25 -0.31 -11.85
C SER A 28 3.42 0.68 -11.78
N SER A 29 4.10 0.75 -10.64
CA SER A 29 5.29 1.57 -10.44
C SER A 29 6.53 1.05 -11.16
N ILE A 30 6.68 -0.26 -11.30
CA ILE A 30 7.81 -0.90 -11.99
C ILE A 30 7.71 -0.72 -13.52
N ASN A 31 6.50 -0.52 -14.05
CA ASN A 31 6.24 -0.48 -15.49
C ASN A 31 6.48 0.90 -16.13
N HIS A 32 6.78 1.95 -15.36
CA HIS A 32 7.23 3.23 -15.89
C HIS A 32 8.73 3.20 -16.20
N GLN A 33 9.10 3.65 -17.41
CA GLN A 33 10.42 3.49 -18.05
C GLN A 33 11.64 4.06 -17.29
N ASN A 34 11.46 4.66 -16.11
CA ASN A 34 12.54 5.06 -15.22
C ASN A 34 12.67 4.07 -14.05
N LEU A 35 13.04 2.83 -14.40
CA LEU A 35 13.26 1.70 -13.49
C LEU A 35 14.11 2.08 -12.27
N TYR A 36 15.10 2.97 -12.39
CA TYR A 36 16.01 3.33 -11.30
C TYR A 36 15.40 4.23 -10.21
N LEU A 37 14.26 4.88 -10.43
CA LEU A 37 13.73 5.91 -9.52
C LEU A 37 12.63 5.43 -8.58
N LEU A 38 12.04 4.28 -8.91
CA LEU A 38 10.81 3.76 -8.32
C LEU A 38 11.06 2.45 -7.58
N LEU A 39 12.24 1.86 -7.82
CA LEU A 39 12.79 0.77 -7.04
C LEU A 39 12.88 1.13 -5.55
N THR A 40 13.20 2.38 -5.18
CA THR A 40 13.49 2.74 -3.78
C THR A 40 12.31 2.59 -2.82
N TRP A 41 11.07 2.94 -3.21
CA TRP A 41 9.91 2.72 -2.32
C TRP A 41 9.30 1.33 -2.46
N VAL A 42 9.44 0.70 -3.63
CA VAL A 42 9.00 -0.67 -3.90
C VAL A 42 9.86 -1.70 -3.16
N GLU A 43 11.17 -1.44 -3.06
CA GLU A 43 12.13 -2.17 -2.24
C GLU A 43 11.90 -1.92 -0.75
N ALA A 44 11.50 -0.70 -0.38
CA ALA A 44 11.16 -0.35 1.00
C ALA A 44 9.95 -1.14 1.52
N TRP A 45 9.10 -1.75 0.68
CA TRP A 45 8.06 -2.67 1.15
C TRP A 45 8.67 -4.01 1.60
N GLU A 46 9.52 -3.96 2.64
CA GLU A 46 10.02 -5.11 3.37
C GLU A 46 8.82 -5.83 4.01
N GLY A 47 8.72 -7.15 3.80
CA GLY A 47 7.61 -7.97 4.35
C GLY A 47 6.66 -8.59 3.33
N GLU A 48 6.93 -8.50 2.02
CA GLU A 48 6.14 -9.16 0.95
C GLU A 48 6.02 -10.69 1.11
N THR A 49 6.96 -11.33 1.83
CA THR A 49 6.89 -12.75 2.19
C THR A 49 5.81 -13.05 3.24
N THR A 50 5.30 -12.01 3.91
CA THR A 50 4.20 -12.10 4.86
C THR A 50 2.89 -11.77 4.17
N THR A 51 1.85 -12.56 4.43
CA THR A 51 0.48 -12.24 3.99
C THR A 51 -0.13 -11.06 4.74
N ASP A 52 0.51 -10.62 5.83
CA ASP A 52 0.09 -9.53 6.69
C ASP A 52 0.60 -8.18 6.14
N CYS A 53 -0.19 -7.56 5.26
CA CYS A 53 0.22 -6.30 4.65
C CYS A 53 0.32 -5.13 5.64
N CYS A 54 -0.25 -5.25 6.84
CA CYS A 54 -0.15 -4.22 7.88
C CYS A 54 1.24 -4.17 8.52
N LYS A 55 2.07 -5.19 8.27
CA LYS A 55 3.49 -5.21 8.62
C LYS A 55 4.39 -4.67 7.53
N TRP A 56 3.88 -4.41 6.32
CA TRP A 56 4.69 -3.86 5.25
C TRP A 56 5.10 -2.45 5.61
N GLU A 57 6.36 -2.10 5.34
CA GLU A 57 6.80 -0.71 5.50
C GLU A 57 5.86 0.20 4.70
N ARG A 58 5.56 1.38 5.26
CA ARG A 58 4.74 2.43 4.63
C ARG A 58 3.26 2.09 4.45
N VAL A 59 2.81 0.95 4.96
CA VAL A 59 1.40 0.60 5.13
C VAL A 59 1.04 0.74 6.60
N LYS A 60 0.03 1.55 6.91
CA LYS A 60 -0.55 1.61 8.26
C LYS A 60 -1.97 1.10 8.19
N CYS A 61 -2.30 0.20 9.11
CA CYS A 61 -3.66 -0.29 9.28
C CYS A 61 -4.31 0.22 10.56
N ASN A 62 -5.63 0.24 10.56
CA ASN A 62 -6.43 0.35 11.78
C ASN A 62 -6.29 -0.97 12.57
N ALA A 63 -5.88 -0.87 13.84
CA ALA A 63 -5.62 -2.04 14.68
C ALA A 63 -6.88 -2.85 15.04
N THR A 64 -8.07 -2.27 14.87
CA THR A 64 -9.37 -2.91 15.16
C THR A 64 -9.99 -3.53 13.91
N THR A 65 -9.98 -2.82 12.78
CA THR A 65 -10.63 -3.29 11.54
C THR A 65 -9.68 -4.04 10.61
N GLY A 66 -8.36 -3.90 10.81
CA GLY A 66 -7.33 -4.43 9.91
C GLY A 66 -7.21 -3.64 8.60
N ARG A 67 -7.98 -2.58 8.41
CA ARG A 67 -8.07 -1.84 7.14
C ARG A 67 -6.90 -0.89 6.95
N VAL A 68 -6.47 -0.72 5.71
CA VAL A 68 -5.42 0.25 5.36
C VAL A 68 -5.95 1.68 5.55
N ILE A 69 -5.30 2.44 6.44
CA ILE A 69 -5.65 3.84 6.74
C ILE A 69 -4.60 4.84 6.25
N GLN A 70 -3.35 4.40 6.01
CA GLN A 70 -2.31 5.27 5.47
C GLN A 70 -1.37 4.51 4.53
N LEU A 71 -1.02 5.18 3.43
CA LEU A 71 -0.03 4.74 2.47
C LEU A 71 1.01 5.83 2.22
N SER A 72 2.29 5.44 2.20
CA SER A 72 3.40 6.35 1.84
C SER A 72 4.12 5.84 0.61
N LEU A 73 3.98 6.57 -0.50
CA LEU A 73 4.53 6.25 -1.83
C LEU A 73 5.67 7.20 -2.22
N ASN A 74 6.16 8.01 -1.28
CA ASN A 74 7.25 8.96 -1.50
C ASN A 74 8.60 8.26 -1.68
N SER A 75 9.49 8.81 -2.52
CA SER A 75 10.84 8.27 -2.69
C SER A 75 11.75 8.65 -1.51
N ALA A 76 12.78 7.86 -1.20
CA ALA A 76 13.83 8.30 -0.26
C ALA A 76 14.87 9.22 -0.92
N GLU A 77 14.96 9.19 -2.26
CA GLU A 77 15.95 9.95 -3.02
C GLU A 77 15.29 11.03 -3.89
N ASN A 78 15.79 12.26 -3.76
CA ASN A 78 15.40 13.48 -4.49
C ASN A 78 15.81 13.41 -5.97
N TYR A 79 15.36 12.40 -6.69
CA TYR A 79 15.48 12.40 -8.13
C TYR A 79 14.35 13.24 -8.73
N TRP A 80 14.78 14.30 -9.40
CA TRP A 80 14.03 15.32 -10.12
C TRP A 80 13.09 14.83 -11.24
N ASN A 81 12.71 13.55 -11.22
CA ASN A 81 12.05 12.82 -12.30
C ASN A 81 10.74 12.11 -11.84
N LEU A 82 10.21 12.40 -10.64
CA LEU A 82 8.81 12.08 -10.29
C LEU A 82 7.79 12.85 -11.14
N ARG A 83 8.23 13.83 -11.95
CA ARG A 83 7.34 14.60 -12.83
C ARG A 83 6.63 13.76 -13.89
N ASP A 84 7.17 12.56 -14.19
CA ASP A 84 6.58 11.61 -15.15
C ASP A 84 5.87 10.43 -14.47
N TRP A 85 5.74 10.46 -13.14
CA TRP A 85 5.01 9.46 -12.38
C TRP A 85 3.52 9.81 -12.33
N TYR A 86 2.72 9.06 -13.08
CA TYR A 86 1.27 9.22 -13.09
C TYR A 86 0.60 8.04 -12.40
N LEU A 87 -0.08 8.31 -11.28
CA LEU A 87 -0.97 7.36 -10.62
C LEU A 87 -2.42 7.70 -10.96
N ASN A 88 -3.18 6.70 -11.38
CA ASN A 88 -4.61 6.86 -11.53
C ASN A 88 -5.26 6.82 -10.14
N ALA A 89 -6.03 7.85 -9.78
CA ALA A 89 -6.73 7.92 -8.50
C ALA A 89 -7.66 6.72 -8.28
N SER A 90 -8.18 6.11 -9.35
CA SER A 90 -9.03 4.91 -9.25
C SER A 90 -8.31 3.71 -8.62
N MET A 91 -6.97 3.70 -8.60
CA MET A 91 -6.19 2.63 -7.97
C MET A 91 -6.33 2.62 -6.45
N PHE A 92 -6.79 3.72 -5.84
CA PHE A 92 -6.99 3.80 -4.40
C PHE A 92 -8.39 3.43 -3.93
N LEU A 93 -9.34 3.19 -4.86
CA LEU A 93 -10.72 2.80 -4.54
C LEU A 93 -10.84 1.56 -3.63
N PRO A 94 -9.95 0.54 -3.72
CA PRO A 94 -10.02 -0.61 -2.81
C PRO A 94 -9.74 -0.28 -1.34
N PHE A 95 -9.07 0.85 -1.04
CA PHE A 95 -8.74 1.27 0.32
C PHE A 95 -9.83 2.20 0.88
N GLU A 96 -10.98 1.62 1.22
CA GLU A 96 -12.18 2.40 1.59
C GLU A 96 -12.01 3.22 2.88
N GLU A 97 -11.08 2.83 3.76
CA GLU A 97 -10.76 3.54 5.01
C GLU A 97 -9.46 4.35 4.89
N LEU A 98 -8.95 4.61 3.67
CA LEU A 98 -7.73 5.38 3.50
C LEU A 98 -7.92 6.83 3.95
N GLU A 99 -7.22 7.22 5.01
CA GLU A 99 -7.27 8.57 5.60
C GLU A 99 -6.10 9.45 5.11
N SER A 100 -4.95 8.84 4.82
CA SER A 100 -3.72 9.57 4.49
C SER A 100 -2.97 8.92 3.33
N LEU A 101 -2.62 9.72 2.33
CA LEU A 101 -1.78 9.32 1.21
C LEU A 101 -0.61 10.29 1.10
N ASP A 102 0.61 9.81 1.37
CA ASP A 102 1.83 10.58 1.21
C ASP A 102 2.49 10.27 -0.14
N LEU A 103 2.65 11.29 -0.99
CA LEU A 103 3.22 11.21 -2.33
C LEU A 103 4.51 12.04 -2.47
N TYR A 104 4.88 12.84 -1.47
CA TYR A 104 5.94 13.83 -1.59
C TYR A 104 7.14 13.48 -0.70
N THR A 105 8.34 13.77 -1.20
CA THR A 105 9.56 13.77 -0.39
C THR A 105 9.65 15.15 0.26
N MET A 106 9.84 15.25 1.58
CA MET A 106 10.20 16.54 2.19
C MET A 106 11.68 16.82 1.87
N ASP A 107 11.93 17.98 1.27
CA ASP A 107 13.27 18.54 1.07
C ASP A 107 14.04 18.74 2.39
#